data_AF-A0A2A7UTP3-F1
#
_entry.id   AF-A0A2A7UTP3-F1
#
_cell.length_a   1.000
_cell.length_b   1.000
_cell.length_c   1.000
_cell.angle_alpha   90.00
_cell.angle_beta   90.00
_cell.angle_gamma   90.00
#
_symmetry.space_group_name_H-M   'P 1'
#
loop_
_entity.id
_entity.type
_entity.pdbx_description
1 polymer ?
#
loop_
_entity_poly.entity_id
_entity_poly.type
_entity_poly.pdbx_seq_one_letter_code
_entity_poly.pdbx_strand_id
1 'polypeptide(L)'
;MVFGGGGDGCYCGAGCCLFSRMCRCPGAVPAPQHFQADPVVGCGGSRFFCLCCSSMTSPPDFARFRQLQVQALQLGHGAWQLCREWSHAWKPGLHLLRGGDGAGKSSLLRALAGAQPPRTGTVGWSDRALMPGDVFWVDPRFPEQQGATTGTPLQWAAQQARAYPRWNAAQWQAHIAQWQLQADVAKPWHALSTGTARKLWMAAALSSGADLVLIDEPVAGLDRPSIAYLRQALAQRAQGAQWVLVAHFDDLQGLPWDSVLDLEDLPQ
;
A
#
# COMPACT_ATOMS: atom_id res chain seq x y z
N MET A 1 -24.59 56.55 -17.52
CA MET A 1 -25.71 55.93 -16.76
C MET A 1 -25.91 54.51 -17.27
N VAL A 2 -25.31 53.55 -16.55
CA VAL A 2 -25.81 52.23 -16.14
C VAL A 2 -27.01 51.52 -16.87
N PHE A 3 -26.73 50.23 -17.19
CA PHE A 3 -27.51 48.95 -17.27
C PHE A 3 -28.33 48.44 -18.48
N GLY A 4 -28.08 47.14 -18.77
CA GLY A 4 -28.97 46.10 -19.32
C GLY A 4 -28.46 45.49 -20.65
N GLY A 5 -28.13 44.21 -20.85
CA GLY A 5 -28.21 42.96 -20.09
C GLY A 5 -28.25 41.81 -21.13
N GLY A 6 -27.14 41.09 -21.34
CA GLY A 6 -27.02 39.99 -22.32
C GLY A 6 -26.98 38.64 -21.62
N GLY A 7 -27.89 37.74 -21.99
CA GLY A 7 -27.97 36.38 -21.45
C GLY A 7 -27.38 35.37 -22.41
N ASP A 8 -26.31 34.69 -21.99
CA ASP A 8 -25.76 33.49 -22.64
C ASP A 8 -26.06 32.28 -21.75
N GLY A 9 -26.99 31.43 -22.17
CA GLY A 9 -27.33 30.17 -21.50
C GLY A 9 -26.47 29.01 -22.00
N CYS A 10 -25.76 28.32 -21.10
CA CYS A 10 -25.05 27.08 -21.40
C CYS A 10 -26.01 25.87 -21.38
N TYR A 11 -26.01 25.07 -22.45
CA TYR A 11 -26.73 23.80 -22.53
C TYR A 11 -25.81 22.64 -22.11
N CYS A 12 -26.24 21.82 -21.15
CA CYS A 12 -25.48 20.64 -20.69
C CYS A 12 -26.09 19.36 -21.29
N GLY A 13 -25.31 18.61 -22.08
CA GLY A 13 -25.74 17.35 -22.69
C GLY A 13 -25.97 16.23 -21.67
N ALA A 14 -26.92 15.34 -21.97
CA ALA A 14 -27.53 14.36 -21.06
C ALA A 14 -26.61 13.21 -20.54
N GLY A 15 -25.29 13.25 -20.79
CA GLY A 15 -24.35 12.18 -20.41
C GLY A 15 -23.69 12.32 -19.03
N CYS A 16 -23.85 13.45 -18.33
CA CYS A 16 -23.05 13.76 -17.13
C CYS A 16 -23.80 13.60 -15.79
N CYS A 17 -25.09 13.25 -15.79
CA CYS A 17 -25.95 13.30 -14.60
C CYS A 17 -26.24 11.94 -13.92
N LEU A 18 -25.36 10.93 -14.03
CA LEU A 18 -25.54 9.65 -13.31
C LEU A 18 -24.69 9.50 -12.05
N PHE A 19 -23.75 10.41 -11.78
CA PHE A 19 -22.93 10.40 -10.57
C PHE A 19 -22.74 11.81 -10.02
N SER A 20 -23.77 12.37 -9.39
CA SER A 20 -23.63 13.24 -8.20
C SER A 20 -25.00 13.84 -7.85
N ARG A 21 -25.58 13.41 -6.74
CA ARG A 21 -26.79 14.00 -6.14
C ARG A 21 -26.52 15.32 -5.38
N MET A 22 -25.40 16.00 -5.64
CA MET A 22 -24.98 17.17 -4.84
C MET A 22 -24.80 18.48 -5.61
N CYS A 23 -25.19 18.56 -6.88
CA CYS A 23 -25.18 19.84 -7.61
C CYS A 23 -26.60 20.43 -7.69
N ARG A 24 -26.93 21.38 -6.80
CA ARG A 24 -28.00 22.36 -7.05
C ARG A 24 -27.37 23.63 -7.61
N CYS A 25 -27.50 23.86 -8.91
CA CYS A 25 -27.25 25.18 -9.51
C CYS A 25 -28.51 26.05 -9.33
N PRO A 26 -28.42 27.28 -8.81
CA PRO A 26 -29.55 28.21 -8.84
C PRO A 26 -29.70 28.76 -10.27
N GLY A 27 -30.85 28.47 -10.92
CA GLY A 27 -31.23 29.11 -12.19
C GLY A 27 -31.31 28.24 -13.45
N ALA A 28 -31.42 26.91 -13.34
CA ALA A 28 -31.59 26.05 -14.52
C ALA A 28 -33.02 26.15 -15.11
N VAL A 29 -33.14 26.65 -16.35
CA VAL A 29 -34.34 26.55 -17.19
C VAL A 29 -34.16 25.36 -18.14
N PRO A 30 -35.16 24.48 -18.34
CA PRO A 30 -35.00 23.30 -19.19
C PRO A 30 -34.93 23.68 -20.69
N ALA A 31 -33.99 23.06 -21.38
CA ALA A 31 -33.71 23.16 -22.80
C ALA A 31 -34.64 22.26 -23.66
N PRO A 32 -35.10 22.68 -24.86
CA PRO A 32 -35.98 21.89 -25.71
C PRO A 32 -35.26 20.77 -26.46
N GLN A 33 -36.03 19.76 -26.86
CA GLN A 33 -35.58 18.53 -27.49
C GLN A 33 -35.35 18.73 -29.01
N HIS A 34 -34.29 18.09 -29.52
CA HIS A 34 -33.80 18.02 -30.91
C HIS A 34 -32.70 19.00 -31.31
N PHE A 35 -31.46 18.51 -31.40
CA PHE A 35 -30.59 18.79 -32.56
C PHE A 35 -29.48 17.74 -32.74
N GLN A 36 -29.26 17.34 -33.99
CA GLN A 36 -28.31 16.32 -34.46
C GLN A 36 -26.87 16.85 -34.48
N ALA A 37 -25.91 15.95 -34.33
CA ALA A 37 -24.48 16.21 -34.39
C ALA A 37 -23.95 16.20 -35.82
N ASP A 38 -23.02 17.10 -36.14
CA ASP A 38 -22.13 17.02 -37.32
C ASP A 38 -20.72 17.56 -36.99
N PRO A 39 -19.68 17.17 -37.76
CA PRO A 39 -18.30 17.08 -37.25
C PRO A 39 -17.38 18.26 -37.59
N VAL A 40 -16.45 18.50 -36.67
CA VAL A 40 -15.09 19.07 -36.81
C VAL A 40 -14.92 20.24 -37.79
N VAL A 41 -14.85 21.45 -37.24
CA VAL A 41 -14.17 22.60 -37.84
C VAL A 41 -13.07 23.07 -36.88
N GLY A 42 -11.82 22.99 -37.34
CA GLY A 42 -10.67 23.51 -36.61
C GLY A 42 -10.67 25.05 -36.57
N CYS A 43 -10.23 25.61 -35.46
CA CYS A 43 -9.95 27.03 -35.34
C CYS A 43 -8.55 27.24 -34.75
N GLY A 44 -7.68 27.84 -35.56
CA GLY A 44 -6.36 28.27 -35.17
C GLY A 44 -6.39 29.58 -34.36
N GLY A 45 -5.29 29.81 -33.66
CA GLY A 45 -4.73 31.13 -33.40
C GLY A 45 -5.66 32.18 -32.79
N SER A 46 -5.99 32.06 -31.51
CA SER A 46 -6.07 33.20 -30.58
C SER A 46 -6.35 32.68 -29.16
N ARG A 47 -5.71 33.30 -28.18
CA ARG A 47 -5.70 32.91 -26.77
C ARG A 47 -7.11 32.99 -26.17
N PHE A 48 -7.85 31.89 -26.22
CA PHE A 48 -9.00 31.64 -25.34
C PHE A 48 -8.67 30.43 -24.46
N PHE A 49 -8.27 30.72 -23.23
CA PHE A 49 -8.10 29.71 -22.19
C PHE A 49 -9.48 29.10 -21.90
N CYS A 50 -9.70 27.85 -22.33
CA CYS A 50 -10.88 27.10 -21.94
C CYS A 50 -10.79 26.81 -20.43
N LEU A 51 -11.50 27.59 -19.62
CA LEU A 51 -11.54 27.50 -18.15
C LEU A 51 -12.11 26.18 -17.61
N CYS A 52 -12.57 25.26 -18.46
CA CYS A 52 -13.03 23.93 -18.04
C CYS A 52 -11.92 22.85 -18.00
N CYS A 53 -10.70 23.12 -18.49
CA CYS A 53 -9.60 22.13 -18.44
C CYS A 53 -8.57 22.42 -17.33
N SER A 54 -8.79 23.44 -16.51
CA SER A 54 -7.91 23.79 -15.38
C SER A 54 -8.23 23.05 -14.08
N SER A 55 -9.23 22.17 -14.07
CA SER A 55 -9.46 21.20 -12.99
C SER A 55 -8.82 19.86 -13.34
N MET A 56 -7.56 19.87 -13.76
CA MET A 56 -6.70 18.73 -13.46
C MET A 56 -6.57 18.72 -11.95
N THR A 57 -7.20 17.73 -11.32
CA THR A 57 -6.96 17.32 -9.94
C THR A 57 -5.47 17.51 -9.65
N SER A 58 -5.15 18.43 -8.76
CA SER A 58 -3.84 18.50 -8.18
C SER A 58 -3.45 17.09 -7.72
N PRO A 59 -2.23 16.60 -7.99
CA PRO A 59 -1.76 15.40 -7.31
C PRO A 59 -1.92 15.65 -5.81
N PRO A 60 -2.35 14.64 -5.02
CA PRO A 60 -2.50 14.82 -3.58
C PRO A 60 -1.21 15.43 -3.05
N ASP A 61 -1.33 16.50 -2.26
CA ASP A 61 -0.22 17.32 -1.81
C ASP A 61 0.78 16.48 -0.99
N PHE A 62 1.77 15.89 -1.69
CA PHE A 62 2.64 14.86 -1.14
C PHE A 62 3.60 15.39 -0.07
N ALA A 63 3.67 16.71 0.10
CA ALA A 63 4.49 17.38 1.11
C ALA A 63 3.98 17.20 2.55
N ARG A 64 2.75 16.71 2.74
CA ARG A 64 2.15 16.48 4.08
C ARG A 64 2.27 15.06 4.61
N PHE A 65 2.74 14.11 3.81
CA PHE A 65 2.85 12.74 4.30
C PHE A 65 4.14 12.54 5.07
N ARG A 66 3.98 12.12 6.33
CA ARG A 66 5.02 11.47 7.13
C ARG A 66 5.78 10.47 6.25
N GLN A 67 7.10 10.35 6.38
CA GLN A 67 7.92 9.38 5.65
C GLN A 67 8.53 8.36 6.61
N LEU A 68 8.73 7.12 6.16
CA LEU A 68 9.60 6.18 6.87
C LEU A 68 11.05 6.56 6.59
N GLN A 69 11.81 6.90 7.61
CA GLN A 69 13.19 7.32 7.51
C GLN A 69 14.14 6.32 8.15
N VAL A 70 15.24 6.09 7.44
CA VAL A 70 16.42 5.39 7.90
C VAL A 70 17.56 6.40 7.85
N GLN A 71 18.26 6.60 8.97
CA GLN A 71 19.33 7.59 9.08
C GLN A 71 20.62 6.93 9.54
N ALA A 72 21.67 7.07 8.72
CA ALA A 72 23.03 6.59 8.97
C ALA A 72 23.09 5.15 9.51
N LEU A 73 22.26 4.26 8.95
CA LEU A 73 22.08 2.91 9.43
C LEU A 73 23.33 2.08 9.15
N GLN A 74 23.83 1.43 10.20
CA GLN A 74 24.82 0.38 10.08
C GLN A 74 24.22 -0.94 10.53
N LEU A 75 24.17 -1.90 9.61
CA LEU A 75 23.60 -3.22 9.86
C LEU A 75 24.57 -4.31 9.45
N GLY A 76 24.71 -5.32 10.30
CA GLY A 76 25.62 -6.44 10.09
C GLY A 76 25.71 -7.34 11.32
N HIS A 77 26.14 -8.58 11.13
CA HIS A 77 26.26 -9.59 12.18
C HIS A 77 27.66 -10.20 12.17
N GLY A 78 28.36 -10.16 13.30
CA GLY A 78 29.77 -10.56 13.37
C GLY A 78 30.64 -9.73 12.42
N ALA A 79 31.38 -10.42 11.55
CA ALA A 79 32.23 -9.83 10.50
C ALA A 79 31.45 -9.51 9.21
N TRP A 80 30.23 -10.03 9.04
CA TRP A 80 29.40 -9.73 7.88
C TRP A 80 28.69 -8.39 8.05
N GLN A 81 28.62 -7.63 6.97
CA GLN A 81 28.02 -6.31 6.93
C GLN A 81 27.06 -6.19 5.76
N LEU A 82 25.85 -5.69 6.05
CA LEU A 82 24.87 -5.36 5.02
C LEU A 82 25.11 -3.96 4.47
N CYS A 83 25.25 -2.99 5.37
CA CYS A 83 25.43 -1.60 4.99
C CYS A 83 26.20 -0.77 6.04
N ARG A 84 26.77 0.36 5.58
CA ARG A 84 27.43 1.43 6.36
C ARG A 84 26.79 2.77 6.08
N GLU A 85 26.46 3.48 7.16
CA GLU A 85 25.98 4.87 7.11
C GLU A 85 24.84 5.10 6.11
N TRP A 86 24.03 4.06 5.88
CA TRP A 86 23.02 4.10 4.84
C TRP A 86 21.80 4.91 5.31
N SER A 87 21.40 5.87 4.49
CA SER A 87 20.22 6.69 4.76
C SER A 87 19.25 6.59 3.60
N HIS A 88 17.96 6.42 3.92
CA HIS A 88 16.92 6.30 2.92
C HIS A 88 15.57 6.75 3.49
N ALA A 89 14.69 7.22 2.62
CA ALA A 89 13.36 7.62 3.01
C ALA A 89 12.33 7.06 2.02
N TRP A 90 11.33 6.35 2.54
CA TRP A 90 10.19 5.90 1.76
C TRP A 90 8.98 6.79 2.01
N LYS A 91 8.36 7.22 0.92
CA LYS A 91 7.01 7.80 0.93
C LYS A 91 5.99 6.66 1.11
N PRO A 92 4.72 6.95 1.49
CA PRO A 92 3.70 5.91 1.47
C PRO A 92 3.62 5.26 0.09
N GLY A 93 3.43 3.94 0.05
CA GLY A 93 3.45 3.19 -1.20
C GLY A 93 3.84 1.72 -1.03
N LEU A 94 3.89 1.02 -2.16
CA LEU A 94 4.32 -0.36 -2.30
C LEU A 94 5.77 -0.41 -2.79
N HIS A 95 6.67 -0.90 -1.95
CA HIS A 95 8.11 -0.91 -2.18
C HIS A 95 8.67 -2.33 -2.16
N LEU A 96 9.65 -2.59 -3.02
CA LEU A 96 10.37 -3.86 -3.09
C LEU A 96 11.77 -3.71 -2.52
N LEU A 97 12.15 -4.60 -1.61
CA LEU A 97 13.51 -4.88 -1.21
C LEU A 97 13.97 -6.12 -1.98
N ARG A 98 14.75 -5.91 -3.04
CA ARG A 98 15.24 -6.97 -3.92
C ARG A 98 16.64 -7.40 -3.52
N GLY A 99 16.90 -8.69 -3.58
CA GLY A 99 18.25 -9.22 -3.43
C GLY A 99 18.28 -10.73 -3.35
N GLY A 100 19.45 -11.32 -3.60
CA GLY A 100 19.64 -12.77 -3.59
C GLY A 100 19.41 -13.46 -2.24
N ASP A 101 19.53 -14.79 -2.23
CA ASP A 101 19.58 -15.56 -0.99
C ASP A 101 20.79 -15.14 -0.15
N GLY A 102 20.58 -14.88 1.13
CA GLY A 102 21.64 -14.40 2.02
C GLY A 102 22.01 -12.93 1.86
N ALA A 103 21.40 -12.18 0.94
CA ALA A 103 21.67 -10.75 0.74
C ALA A 103 21.31 -9.86 1.93
N GLY A 104 20.66 -10.39 2.98
CA GLY A 104 20.35 -9.65 4.20
C GLY A 104 18.96 -9.03 4.27
N LYS A 105 18.05 -9.36 3.34
CA LYS A 105 16.66 -8.86 3.27
C LYS A 105 15.95 -8.90 4.63
N SER A 106 15.91 -10.06 5.26
CA SER A 106 15.24 -10.23 6.55
C SER A 106 15.96 -9.53 7.71
N SER A 107 17.28 -9.36 7.62
CA SER A 107 18.02 -8.57 8.59
C SER A 107 17.59 -7.10 8.50
N LEU A 108 17.46 -6.56 7.29
CA LEU A 108 16.95 -5.21 7.08
C LEU A 108 15.49 -5.10 7.57
N LEU A 109 14.63 -6.06 7.25
CA LEU A 109 13.25 -6.07 7.77
C LEU A 109 13.20 -6.10 9.31
N ARG A 110 14.07 -6.87 9.99
CA ARG A 110 14.16 -6.86 11.46
C ARG A 110 14.52 -5.50 12.01
N ALA A 111 15.46 -4.80 11.38
CA ALA A 111 15.83 -3.45 11.77
C ALA A 111 14.66 -2.47 11.56
N LEU A 112 13.98 -2.57 10.40
CA LEU A 112 12.81 -1.73 10.10
C LEU A 112 11.61 -2.03 11.00
N ALA A 113 11.46 -3.28 11.47
CA ALA A 113 10.44 -3.68 12.42
C ALA A 113 10.73 -3.25 13.87
N GLY A 114 11.95 -2.74 14.14
CA GLY A 114 12.42 -2.51 15.51
C GLY A 114 12.68 -3.80 16.30
N ALA A 115 12.67 -4.97 15.64
CA ALA A 115 12.90 -6.27 16.26
C ALA A 115 14.39 -6.55 16.53
N GLN A 116 15.27 -5.87 15.80
CA GLN A 116 16.72 -5.91 16.03
C GLN A 116 17.25 -4.47 15.97
N PRO A 117 17.89 -3.95 17.04
CA PRO A 117 18.49 -2.63 16.97
C PRO A 117 19.66 -2.64 15.97
N PRO A 118 19.80 -1.59 15.14
CA PRO A 118 20.98 -1.45 14.30
C PRO A 118 22.22 -1.20 15.16
N ARG A 119 23.42 -1.35 14.58
CA ARG A 119 24.67 -1.05 15.30
C ARG A 119 24.82 0.44 15.57
N THR A 120 24.47 1.25 14.57
CA THR A 120 24.39 2.71 14.61
C THR A 120 23.26 3.17 13.70
N GLY A 121 22.87 4.43 13.85
CA GLY A 121 21.76 5.01 13.08
C GLY A 121 20.40 4.74 13.70
N THR A 122 19.36 5.23 13.05
CA THR A 122 17.98 5.13 13.54
C THR A 122 16.99 4.77 12.43
N VAL A 123 15.88 4.14 12.83
CA VAL A 123 14.70 3.94 12.00
C VAL A 123 13.52 4.59 12.70
N GLY A 124 12.78 5.43 11.98
CA GLY A 124 11.71 6.21 12.55
C GLY A 124 10.80 6.78 11.48
N TRP A 125 9.73 7.43 11.93
CA TRP A 125 8.99 8.34 11.09
C TRP A 125 9.73 9.68 11.01
N SER A 126 9.52 10.43 9.92
CA SER A 126 10.13 11.74 9.71
C SER A 126 9.86 12.75 10.84
N ASP A 127 8.80 12.55 11.62
CA ASP A 127 8.35 13.41 12.71
C ASP A 127 8.47 12.79 14.12
N ARG A 128 8.70 11.47 14.23
CA ARG A 128 8.76 10.77 15.53
C ARG A 128 9.41 9.38 15.43
N ALA A 129 9.84 8.82 16.56
CA ALA A 129 10.26 7.42 16.62
C ALA A 129 9.10 6.44 16.35
N LEU A 130 9.43 5.21 15.93
CA LEU A 130 8.45 4.12 15.80
C LEU A 130 7.82 3.80 17.17
N MET A 131 6.51 3.62 17.19
CA MET A 131 5.75 3.21 18.37
C MET A 131 5.18 1.79 18.20
N PRO A 132 4.87 1.07 19.29
CA PRO A 132 4.16 -0.21 19.20
C PRO A 132 2.86 -0.07 18.40
N GLY A 133 2.66 -0.97 17.43
CA GLY A 133 1.51 -0.95 16.53
C GLY A 133 1.69 -0.14 15.24
N ASP A 134 2.77 0.66 15.11
CA ASP A 134 3.09 1.37 13.87
C ASP A 134 3.54 0.39 12.76
N VAL A 135 4.18 -0.71 13.14
CA VAL A 135 4.75 -1.71 12.21
C VAL A 135 4.13 -3.09 12.43
N PHE A 136 3.65 -3.71 11.36
CA PHE A 136 3.29 -5.13 11.33
C PHE A 136 4.36 -5.92 10.59
N TRP A 137 4.88 -6.97 11.25
CA TRP A 137 5.82 -7.89 10.66
C TRP A 137 5.75 -9.26 11.34
N VAL A 138 5.87 -10.33 10.55
CA VAL A 138 6.09 -11.69 11.03
C VAL A 138 7.33 -12.23 10.35
N ASP A 139 8.27 -12.75 11.13
CA ASP A 139 9.45 -13.45 10.61
C ASP A 139 9.05 -14.87 10.22
N PRO A 140 9.01 -15.22 8.92
CA PRO A 140 8.65 -16.56 8.50
C PRO A 140 9.64 -17.65 8.93
N ARG A 141 10.85 -17.28 9.37
CA ARG A 141 11.91 -18.21 9.78
C ARG A 141 11.86 -18.56 11.27
N PHE A 142 11.39 -17.62 12.09
CA PHE A 142 11.30 -17.78 13.55
C PHE A 142 9.94 -17.32 14.09
N PRO A 143 8.80 -17.77 13.51
CA PRO A 143 7.49 -17.27 13.87
C PRO A 143 7.10 -17.60 15.33
N GLU A 144 7.63 -18.69 15.89
CA GLU A 144 7.41 -19.09 17.27
C GLU A 144 8.00 -18.10 18.29
N GLN A 145 9.14 -17.46 17.97
CA GLN A 145 9.76 -16.45 18.83
C GLN A 145 8.89 -15.18 18.96
N GLN A 146 8.00 -14.98 17.99
CA GLN A 146 7.03 -13.88 17.96
C GLN A 146 5.64 -14.31 18.45
N GLY A 147 5.48 -15.56 18.90
CA GLY A 147 4.16 -16.12 19.24
C GLY A 147 3.22 -16.25 18.03
N ALA A 148 3.74 -16.13 16.79
CA ALA A 148 2.95 -16.15 15.56
C ALA A 148 2.41 -17.54 15.18
N THR A 149 2.78 -18.55 15.97
CA THR A 149 2.31 -19.94 15.87
C THR A 149 1.68 -20.46 17.17
N THR A 150 1.36 -19.59 18.12
CA THR A 150 0.72 -19.98 19.38
C THR A 150 -0.78 -20.20 19.19
N GLY A 151 -1.31 -21.32 19.69
CA GLY A 151 -2.74 -21.65 19.62
C GLY A 151 -3.21 -21.93 18.19
N THR A 152 -4.30 -21.27 17.78
CA THR A 152 -4.85 -21.33 16.42
C THR A 152 -4.71 -19.99 15.70
N PRO A 153 -4.73 -19.95 14.35
CA PRO A 153 -4.71 -18.69 13.61
C PRO A 153 -5.84 -17.74 13.98
N LEU A 154 -7.04 -18.26 14.30
CA LEU A 154 -8.16 -17.44 14.74
C LEU A 154 -7.87 -16.77 16.10
N GLN A 155 -7.32 -17.51 17.06
CA GLN A 155 -6.93 -16.96 18.36
C GLN A 155 -5.80 -15.93 18.22
N TRP A 156 -4.80 -16.25 17.41
CA TRP A 156 -3.70 -15.35 17.12
C TRP A 156 -4.17 -14.07 16.42
N ALA A 157 -5.04 -14.15 15.41
CA ALA A 157 -5.60 -12.98 14.74
C ALA A 157 -6.43 -12.10 15.70
N ALA A 158 -7.14 -12.70 16.66
CA ALA A 158 -7.83 -11.94 17.71
C ALA A 158 -6.86 -11.18 18.64
N GLN A 159 -5.66 -11.72 18.89
CA GLN A 159 -4.61 -10.99 19.60
C GLN A 159 -4.06 -9.84 18.76
N GLN A 160 -3.84 -10.07 17.45
CA GLN A 160 -3.43 -9.00 16.54
C GLN A 160 -4.47 -7.88 16.49
N ALA A 161 -5.76 -8.19 16.45
CA ALA A 161 -6.82 -7.18 16.48
C ALA A 161 -6.82 -6.31 17.75
N ARG A 162 -6.26 -6.79 18.86
CA ARG A 162 -6.05 -6.00 20.09
C ARG A 162 -4.79 -5.13 20.01
N ALA A 163 -3.75 -5.63 19.34
CA ALA A 163 -2.48 -4.94 19.18
C ALA A 163 -2.51 -3.83 18.12
N TYR A 164 -3.37 -3.96 17.10
CA TYR A 164 -3.50 -2.99 16.01
C TYR A 164 -4.89 -2.33 16.01
N PRO A 165 -5.01 -1.08 16.48
CA PRO A 165 -6.31 -0.40 16.62
C PRO A 165 -7.10 -0.21 15.32
N ARG A 166 -6.42 -0.24 14.17
CA ARG A 166 -7.01 -0.13 12.83
C ARG A 166 -7.20 -1.49 12.14
N TRP A 167 -7.15 -2.59 12.90
CA TRP A 167 -7.37 -3.92 12.37
C TRP A 167 -8.70 -4.02 11.62
N ASN A 168 -8.65 -4.47 10.37
CA ASN A 168 -9.83 -4.60 9.52
C ASN A 168 -10.32 -6.06 9.51
N ALA A 169 -11.27 -6.37 10.40
CA ALA A 169 -11.82 -7.72 10.52
C ALA A 169 -12.55 -8.20 9.25
N ALA A 170 -13.22 -7.28 8.53
CA ALA A 170 -13.90 -7.63 7.28
C ALA A 170 -12.90 -8.00 6.18
N GLN A 171 -11.79 -7.26 6.09
CA GLN A 171 -10.69 -7.57 5.17
C GLN A 171 -10.01 -8.90 5.52
N TRP A 172 -9.78 -9.18 6.80
CA TRP A 172 -9.28 -10.48 7.25
C TRP A 172 -10.18 -11.61 6.78
N GLN A 173 -11.48 -11.52 7.03
CA GLN A 173 -12.46 -12.53 6.60
C GLN A 173 -12.48 -12.68 5.07
N ALA A 174 -12.38 -11.58 4.32
CA ALA A 174 -12.30 -11.62 2.86
C ALA A 174 -11.04 -12.36 2.37
N HIS A 175 -9.86 -12.12 2.96
CA HIS A 175 -8.64 -12.87 2.62
C HIS A 175 -8.75 -14.35 2.97
N ILE A 176 -9.31 -14.70 4.14
CA ILE A 176 -9.59 -16.09 4.52
C ILE A 176 -10.52 -16.78 3.51
N ALA A 177 -11.56 -16.09 3.05
CA ALA A 177 -12.49 -16.64 2.08
C ALA A 177 -11.84 -16.85 0.70
N GLN A 178 -11.08 -15.87 0.21
CA GLN A 178 -10.43 -15.94 -1.11
C GLN A 178 -9.35 -17.03 -1.19
N TRP A 179 -8.61 -17.25 -0.09
CA TRP A 179 -7.65 -18.37 -0.01
C TRP A 179 -8.26 -19.70 0.47
N GLN A 180 -9.58 -19.74 0.70
CA GLN A 180 -10.31 -20.94 1.13
C GLN A 180 -9.81 -21.55 2.46
N LEU A 181 -9.50 -20.67 3.44
CA LEU A 181 -8.87 -21.04 4.72
C LEU A 181 -9.85 -21.23 5.87
N GLN A 182 -11.17 -21.29 5.61
CA GLN A 182 -12.20 -21.32 6.65
C GLN A 182 -12.06 -22.53 7.58
N ALA A 183 -11.66 -23.68 7.04
CA ALA A 183 -11.43 -24.89 7.82
C ALA A 183 -10.06 -24.89 8.53
N ASP A 184 -9.13 -24.03 8.12
CA ASP A 184 -7.76 -24.00 8.62
C ASP A 184 -7.58 -23.05 9.81
N VAL A 185 -8.33 -21.95 9.86
CA VAL A 185 -8.19 -20.93 10.93
C VAL A 185 -8.45 -21.48 12.34
N ALA A 186 -9.18 -22.58 12.46
CA ALA A 186 -9.48 -23.25 13.72
C ALA A 186 -8.48 -24.37 14.07
N LYS A 187 -7.64 -24.79 13.13
CA LYS A 187 -6.62 -25.81 13.37
C LYS A 187 -5.45 -25.21 14.16
N PRO A 188 -4.76 -26.00 14.98
CA PRO A 188 -3.52 -25.52 15.59
C PRO A 188 -2.45 -25.31 14.50
N TRP A 189 -1.57 -24.33 14.71
CA TRP A 189 -0.57 -23.94 13.69
C TRP A 189 0.32 -25.09 13.21
N HIS A 190 0.70 -26.02 14.09
CA HIS A 190 1.53 -27.17 13.75
C HIS A 190 0.86 -28.17 12.79
N ALA A 191 -0.47 -28.11 12.65
CA ALA A 191 -1.24 -28.96 11.74
C ALA A 191 -1.42 -28.31 10.34
N LEU A 192 -0.92 -27.09 10.15
CA LEU A 192 -1.05 -26.36 8.89
C LEU A 192 0.16 -26.62 8.00
N SER A 193 -0.07 -26.64 6.69
CA SER A 193 1.03 -26.58 5.72
C SER A 193 1.77 -25.24 5.84
N THR A 194 3.04 -25.22 5.44
CA THR A 194 3.83 -23.98 5.39
C THR A 194 3.18 -22.91 4.52
N GLY A 195 2.62 -23.28 3.37
CA GLY A 195 1.87 -22.39 2.49
C GLY A 195 0.58 -21.86 3.14
N THR A 196 -0.17 -22.71 3.85
CA THR A 196 -1.36 -22.29 4.59
C THR A 196 -1.01 -21.29 5.69
N ALA A 197 0.02 -21.57 6.49
CA ALA A 197 0.51 -20.65 7.51
C ALA A 197 0.95 -19.30 6.91
N ARG A 198 1.64 -19.33 5.76
CA ARG A 198 2.03 -18.12 5.03
C ARG A 198 0.83 -17.28 4.61
N LYS A 199 -0.17 -17.89 3.98
CA LYS A 199 -1.41 -17.19 3.57
C LYS A 199 -2.11 -16.54 4.77
N LEU A 200 -2.09 -17.17 5.94
CA LEU A 200 -2.64 -16.60 7.18
C LEU A 200 -1.85 -15.40 7.70
N TRP A 201 -0.52 -15.46 7.73
CA TRP A 201 0.29 -14.30 8.11
C TRP A 201 0.13 -13.14 7.12
N MET A 202 0.03 -13.45 5.82
CA MET A 202 -0.26 -12.44 4.79
C MET A 202 -1.65 -11.83 4.93
N ALA A 203 -2.68 -12.63 5.22
CA ALA A 203 -4.01 -12.13 5.52
C ALA A 203 -3.96 -11.13 6.69
N ALA A 204 -3.15 -11.41 7.72
CA ALA A 204 -3.01 -10.55 8.89
C ALA A 204 -2.23 -9.28 8.56
N ALA A 205 -1.13 -9.41 7.81
CA ALA A 205 -0.35 -8.27 7.33
C ALA A 205 -1.23 -7.28 6.56
N LEU A 206 -2.01 -7.80 5.62
CA LEU A 206 -2.94 -7.01 4.80
C LEU A 206 -4.15 -6.51 5.58
N SER A 207 -4.48 -7.07 6.75
CA SER A 207 -5.62 -6.62 7.58
C SER A 207 -5.21 -5.79 8.78
N SER A 208 -3.91 -5.70 9.08
CA SER A 208 -3.35 -5.11 10.31
C SER A 208 -3.79 -3.67 10.52
N GLY A 209 -3.85 -2.89 9.45
CA GLY A 209 -4.00 -1.44 9.58
C GLY A 209 -2.79 -0.78 10.23
N ALA A 210 -1.61 -1.42 10.25
CA ALA A 210 -0.36 -0.76 10.61
C ALA A 210 -0.01 0.35 9.60
N ASP A 211 0.81 1.32 10.00
CA ASP A 211 1.32 2.32 9.05
C ASP A 211 2.32 1.64 8.11
N LEU A 212 3.23 0.82 8.67
CA LEU A 212 4.20 0.02 7.93
C LEU A 212 3.86 -1.47 8.00
N VAL A 213 3.72 -2.12 6.84
CA VAL A 213 3.58 -3.56 6.72
C VAL A 213 4.83 -4.12 6.04
N LEU A 214 5.52 -5.02 6.72
CA LEU A 214 6.71 -5.70 6.20
C LEU A 214 6.34 -7.14 5.85
N ILE A 215 6.70 -7.58 4.66
CA ILE A 215 6.41 -8.94 4.17
C ILE A 215 7.69 -9.57 3.65
N ASP A 216 8.07 -10.71 4.21
CA ASP A 216 9.29 -11.43 3.84
C ASP A 216 8.95 -12.70 3.05
N GLU A 217 9.51 -12.82 1.84
CA GLU A 217 9.31 -13.95 0.93
C GLU A 217 7.81 -14.32 0.73
N PRO A 218 7.00 -13.38 0.19
CA PRO A 218 5.53 -13.46 0.21
C PRO A 218 4.96 -14.66 -0.56
N VAL A 219 5.65 -15.14 -1.59
CA VAL A 219 5.18 -16.20 -2.48
C VAL A 219 5.77 -17.58 -2.14
N ALA A 220 6.64 -17.66 -1.14
CA ALA A 220 7.29 -18.92 -0.78
C ALA A 220 6.26 -19.96 -0.32
N GLY A 221 6.22 -21.10 -1.02
CA GLY A 221 5.30 -22.20 -0.74
C GLY A 221 3.84 -21.95 -1.15
N LEU A 222 3.55 -20.89 -1.91
CA LEU A 222 2.21 -20.62 -2.44
C LEU A 222 2.00 -21.27 -3.81
N ASP A 223 0.79 -21.78 -4.03
CA ASP A 223 0.30 -22.18 -5.34
C ASP A 223 0.03 -20.96 -6.26
N ARG A 224 -0.02 -21.19 -7.58
CA ARG A 224 -0.21 -20.12 -8.58
C ARG A 224 -1.46 -19.27 -8.35
N PRO A 225 -2.66 -19.85 -8.06
CA PRO A 225 -3.85 -19.03 -7.75
C PRO A 225 -3.64 -18.12 -6.53
N SER A 226 -2.97 -18.62 -5.49
CA SER A 226 -2.71 -17.84 -4.28
C SER A 226 -1.76 -16.68 -4.53
N ILE A 227 -0.74 -16.88 -5.38
CA ILE A 227 0.17 -15.82 -5.82
C ILE A 227 -0.59 -14.76 -6.62
N ALA A 228 -1.46 -15.17 -7.55
CA ALA A 228 -2.26 -14.24 -8.35
C ALA A 228 -3.15 -13.35 -7.47
N TYR A 229 -3.83 -13.95 -6.48
CA TYR A 229 -4.64 -13.18 -5.54
C TYR A 229 -3.80 -12.27 -4.64
N LEU A 230 -2.64 -12.74 -4.16
CA LEU A 230 -1.73 -11.90 -3.38
C LEU A 230 -1.31 -10.65 -4.17
N ARG A 231 -0.94 -10.82 -5.44
CA ARG A 231 -0.57 -9.69 -6.31
C ARG A 231 -1.72 -8.68 -6.44
N GLN A 232 -2.94 -9.17 -6.63
CA GLN A 232 -4.13 -8.30 -6.66
C GLN A 232 -4.33 -7.55 -5.33
N ALA A 233 -4.20 -8.23 -4.19
CA ALA A 233 -4.38 -7.63 -2.88
C ALA A 233 -3.30 -6.57 -2.57
N LEU A 234 -2.04 -6.82 -2.96
CA LEU A 234 -0.94 -5.85 -2.84
C LEU A 234 -1.16 -4.64 -3.75
N ALA A 235 -1.56 -4.85 -5.00
CA ALA A 235 -1.85 -3.76 -5.95
C ALA A 235 -2.99 -2.86 -5.48
N GLN A 236 -4.03 -3.43 -4.84
CA GLN A 236 -5.10 -2.65 -4.23
C GLN A 236 -4.60 -1.81 -3.04
N ARG A 237 -3.65 -2.34 -2.27
CA ARG A 237 -3.06 -1.63 -1.12
C ARG A 237 -2.16 -0.47 -1.54
N ALA A 238 -1.47 -0.60 -2.67
CA ALA A 238 -0.61 0.46 -3.24
C ALA A 238 -1.35 1.78 -3.49
N GLN A 239 -2.69 1.73 -3.59
CA GLN A 239 -3.54 2.91 -3.77
C GLN A 239 -3.86 3.64 -2.45
N GLY A 240 -3.44 3.10 -1.31
CA GLY A 240 -3.66 3.66 0.02
C GLY A 240 -2.47 4.45 0.57
N ALA A 241 -2.66 5.13 1.70
CA ALA A 241 -1.62 5.92 2.37
C ALA A 241 -0.70 5.10 3.29
N GLN A 242 -0.55 3.80 3.05
CA GLN A 242 0.23 2.88 3.89
C GLN A 242 1.53 2.47 3.20
N TRP A 243 2.54 2.10 3.99
CA TRP A 243 3.78 1.53 3.48
C TRP A 243 3.68 0.02 3.47
N VAL A 244 3.96 -0.59 2.33
CA VAL A 244 4.13 -2.03 2.23
C VAL A 244 5.50 -2.29 1.64
N LEU A 245 6.40 -2.84 2.46
CA LEU A 245 7.72 -3.27 2.01
C LEU A 245 7.74 -4.77 1.87
N VAL A 246 7.99 -5.23 0.66
CA VAL A 246 8.10 -6.65 0.33
C VAL A 246 9.56 -6.98 0.12
N ALA A 247 10.07 -8.01 0.80
CA ALA A 247 11.39 -8.57 0.55
C ALA A 247 11.28 -9.82 -0.31
N HIS A 248 11.96 -9.82 -1.46
CA HIS A 248 11.99 -10.97 -2.36
C HIS A 248 13.24 -10.98 -3.25
N PHE A 249 13.47 -12.08 -3.98
CA PHE A 249 14.61 -12.20 -4.88
C PHE A 249 14.35 -11.66 -6.29
N ASP A 250 13.10 -11.65 -6.75
CA ASP A 250 12.70 -11.07 -8.04
C ASP A 250 11.72 -9.90 -7.89
N ASP A 251 11.23 -9.39 -9.03
CA ASP A 251 10.34 -8.23 -9.11
C ASP A 251 8.86 -8.54 -8.84
N LEU A 252 8.49 -9.79 -8.54
CA LEU A 252 7.11 -10.27 -8.43
C LEU A 252 6.20 -9.68 -9.52
N GLN A 253 6.62 -9.83 -10.78
CA GLN A 253 5.98 -9.30 -12.00
C GLN A 253 4.49 -8.93 -11.89
N GLY A 254 4.17 -7.72 -12.34
CA GLY A 254 2.79 -7.21 -12.42
C GLY A 254 2.34 -6.41 -11.22
N LEU A 255 3.25 -6.07 -10.29
CA LEU A 255 2.98 -5.16 -9.19
C LEU A 255 3.42 -3.71 -9.53
N PRO A 256 2.62 -2.70 -9.16
CA PRO A 256 2.96 -1.30 -9.38
C PRO A 256 3.90 -0.81 -8.26
N TRP A 257 5.18 -1.18 -8.34
CA TRP A 257 6.17 -0.74 -7.35
C TRP A 257 6.41 0.77 -7.42
N ASP A 258 6.26 1.45 -6.29
CA ASP A 258 6.61 2.86 -6.14
C ASP A 258 8.13 3.05 -6.06
N SER A 259 8.84 2.06 -5.52
CA SER A 259 10.30 1.96 -5.63
C SER A 259 10.80 0.53 -5.48
N VAL A 260 11.95 0.26 -6.07
CA VAL A 260 12.73 -0.97 -5.85
C VAL A 260 14.07 -0.56 -5.26
N LEU A 261 14.46 -1.22 -4.16
CA LEU A 261 15.76 -1.08 -3.54
C LEU A 261 16.50 -2.41 -3.64
N ASP A 262 17.60 -2.41 -4.39
CA ASP A 262 18.52 -3.53 -4.49
C ASP A 262 19.47 -3.53 -3.29
N LEU A 263 19.53 -4.66 -2.58
CA LEU A 263 20.39 -4.79 -1.40
C LEU A 263 21.87 -4.86 -1.77
N GLU A 264 22.17 -5.33 -2.97
CA GLU A 264 23.51 -5.37 -3.54
C GLU A 264 24.08 -3.98 -3.82
N ASP A 265 23.22 -2.96 -3.96
CA ASP A 265 23.61 -1.56 -4.21
C ASP A 265 23.84 -0.77 -2.91
N LEU A 266 23.64 -1.39 -1.74
CA LEU A 266 23.86 -0.72 -0.45
C LEU A 266 25.35 -0.47 -0.20
N PRO A 267 25.70 0.68 0.40
CA PRO A 267 27.09 1.00 0.72
C PRO A 267 27.63 0.02 1.78
N GLN A 268 28.74 -0.67 1.49
CA GLN A 268 29.35 -1.71 2.34
C GLN A 268 30.36 -1.19 3.37
#